data_AF-A0A0V8H955-F1
#
_entry.id   AF-A0A0V8H955-F1
#
_cell.length_a   1.000
_cell.length_b   1.000
_cell.length_c   1.000
_cell.angle_alpha   90.00
_cell.angle_beta   90.00
_cell.angle_gamma   90.00
#
_symmetry.space_group_name_H-M   'P 1'
#
loop_
_entity.id
_entity.type
_entity.pdbx_description
1 polymer ?
#
loop_
_entity_poly.entity_id
_entity_poly.type
_entity_poly.pdbx_seq_one_letter_code
_entity_poly.pdbx_strand_id
1 'polypeptide(L)'
;MIFPLPREFDENELFIIISTIITWALLFMLPKRLSAVTVTIIWTFNVFLALLADITLTVKPYELYFTIDHKTHELFDVVLHFITYPTLPYFVVNSYQHYKPEGLKRIFFLLFWGVAAIALEWTSVQFHVFTYTGWKLSISFLVYLIVFAAAIWLSDFVEKKYPSKWNSKALNMKKGSASQ
;
A
#
# COMPACT_ATOMS: atom_id res chain seq x y z
N MET A 1 -26.30 -3.78 1.58
CA MET A 1 -26.02 -4.87 2.53
C MET A 1 -25.06 -4.33 3.57
N ILE A 2 -25.39 -4.47 4.87
CA ILE A 2 -24.49 -4.13 5.97
C ILE A 2 -23.61 -5.37 6.20
N PHE A 3 -22.29 -5.22 6.17
CA PHE A 3 -21.38 -6.34 6.45
C PHE A 3 -21.56 -6.80 7.91
N PRO A 4 -21.51 -8.11 8.19
CA PRO A 4 -21.63 -8.61 9.55
C PRO A 4 -20.46 -8.09 10.40
N LEU A 5 -20.76 -7.78 11.66
CA LEU A 5 -19.75 -7.57 12.69
C LEU A 5 -19.13 -8.92 13.08
N PRO A 6 -17.87 -8.94 13.53
CA PRO A 6 -17.22 -10.17 13.97
C PRO A 6 -18.00 -10.79 15.12
N ARG A 7 -18.04 -12.12 15.15
CA ARG A 7 -18.80 -12.88 16.14
C ARG A 7 -18.11 -12.90 17.50
N GLU A 8 -16.78 -12.91 17.50
CA GLU A 8 -15.90 -12.71 18.66
C GLU A 8 -14.87 -11.63 18.28
N PHE A 9 -14.48 -10.80 19.25
CA PHE A 9 -13.48 -9.76 19.03
C PHE A 9 -12.13 -10.27 19.51
N ASP A 10 -11.29 -10.62 18.55
CA ASP A 10 -10.05 -11.35 18.68
C ASP A 10 -8.82 -10.46 18.38
N GLU A 11 -7.64 -11.05 18.52
CA GLU A 11 -6.36 -10.34 18.41
C GLU A 11 -6.10 -9.76 17.00
N ASN A 12 -6.66 -10.39 15.97
CA ASN A 12 -6.65 -9.97 14.57
C ASN A 12 -7.42 -8.65 14.35
N GLU A 13 -8.65 -8.50 14.85
CA GLU A 13 -9.41 -7.25 14.67
C GLU A 13 -8.76 -6.09 15.43
N LEU A 14 -8.27 -6.35 16.64
CA LEU A 14 -7.55 -5.35 17.42
C LEU A 14 -6.27 -4.89 16.69
N PHE A 15 -5.52 -5.82 16.10
CA PHE A 15 -4.35 -5.49 15.29
C PHE A 15 -4.70 -4.65 14.06
N ILE A 16 -5.80 -4.95 13.37
CA ILE A 16 -6.27 -4.17 12.21
C ILE A 16 -6.63 -2.74 12.64
N ILE A 17 -7.36 -2.58 13.75
CA ILE A 17 -7.71 -1.24 14.26
C ILE A 17 -6.45 -0.44 14.61
N ILE A 18 -5.54 -1.04 15.38
CA ILE A 18 -4.31 -0.36 15.80
C ILE A 18 -3.44 0.01 14.59
N SER A 19 -3.24 -0.91 13.65
CA SER A 19 -2.48 -0.65 12.43
C SER A 19 -3.15 0.40 11.54
N THR A 20 -4.48 0.41 11.45
CA THR A 20 -5.24 1.48 10.76
C THR A 20 -4.98 2.83 11.42
N ILE A 21 -5.10 2.92 12.74
CA ILE A 21 -4.90 4.18 13.49
C ILE A 21 -3.47 4.69 13.30
N ILE A 22 -2.47 3.82 13.43
CA ILE A 22 -1.05 4.18 13.27
C ILE A 22 -0.79 4.67 11.85
N THR A 23 -1.22 3.91 10.83
CA THR A 23 -0.98 4.28 9.43
C THR A 23 -1.68 5.58 9.05
N TRP A 24 -2.90 5.83 9.56
CA TRP A 24 -3.59 7.09 9.34
C TRP A 24 -2.97 8.27 10.09
N ALA A 25 -2.52 8.07 11.32
CA ALA A 25 -1.78 9.09 12.06
C ALA A 25 -0.53 9.52 11.28
N LEU A 26 0.24 8.55 10.78
CA LEU A 26 1.40 8.81 9.91
C LEU A 26 0.99 9.54 8.62
N LEU A 27 -0.13 9.15 8.00
CA LEU A 27 -0.64 9.78 6.78
C LEU A 27 -0.93 11.27 7.00
N PHE A 28 -1.53 11.63 8.14
CA PHE A 28 -1.80 13.03 8.48
C PHE A 28 -0.56 13.82 8.87
N MET A 29 0.45 13.17 9.46
CA MET A 29 1.74 13.81 9.77
C MET A 29 2.57 14.08 8.51
N LEU A 30 2.39 13.28 7.46
CA LEU A 30 3.15 13.46 6.22
C LEU A 30 2.68 14.67 5.42
N PRO A 31 3.61 15.44 4.82
CA PRO A 31 3.26 16.53 3.93
C PRO A 31 2.53 16.00 2.70
N LYS A 32 1.35 16.58 2.41
CA LYS A 32 0.53 16.27 1.25
C LYS A 32 1.18 16.82 -0.02
N ARG A 33 1.97 16.00 -0.72
CA ARG A 33 2.72 16.40 -1.93
C ARG A 33 2.07 15.96 -3.24
N LEU A 34 1.26 14.91 -3.19
CA LEU A 34 0.53 14.36 -4.32
C LEU A 34 -0.75 15.17 -4.61
N SER A 35 -1.14 15.23 -5.89
CA SER A 35 -2.44 15.79 -6.27
C SER A 35 -3.57 14.86 -5.79
N ALA A 36 -4.75 15.40 -5.49
CA ALA A 36 -5.90 14.58 -5.10
C ALA A 36 -6.22 13.49 -6.15
N VAL A 37 -6.09 13.82 -7.44
CA VAL A 37 -6.27 12.88 -8.56
C VAL A 37 -5.27 11.72 -8.49
N THR A 38 -3.99 12.04 -8.28
CA THR A 38 -2.93 11.02 -8.14
C THR A 38 -3.19 10.13 -6.92
N VAL A 39 -3.60 10.71 -5.78
CA VAL A 39 -3.94 9.94 -4.59
C VAL A 39 -5.09 8.99 -4.87
N THR A 40 -6.20 9.46 -5.44
CA THR A 40 -7.36 8.62 -5.76
C THR A 40 -6.99 7.48 -6.72
N ILE A 41 -6.22 7.75 -7.77
CA ILE A 41 -5.81 6.72 -8.73
C ILE A 41 -4.92 5.67 -8.07
N ILE A 42 -3.90 6.09 -7.32
CA ILE A 42 -2.99 5.17 -6.62
C ILE A 42 -3.73 4.36 -5.56
N TRP A 43 -4.62 5.00 -4.82
CA TRP A 43 -5.42 4.33 -3.79
C TRP A 43 -6.29 3.24 -4.40
N THR A 44 -7.12 3.59 -5.37
CA THR A 44 -8.03 2.65 -6.04
C THR A 44 -7.27 1.54 -6.75
N PHE A 45 -6.13 1.85 -7.38
CA PHE A 45 -5.27 0.84 -8.01
C PHE A 45 -4.74 -0.18 -7.00
N ASN A 46 -4.29 0.27 -5.83
CA ASN A 46 -3.78 -0.64 -4.81
C ASN A 46 -4.89 -1.43 -4.10
N VAL A 47 -6.07 -0.84 -3.90
CA VAL A 47 -7.26 -1.59 -3.44
C VAL A 47 -7.60 -2.70 -4.43
N PHE A 48 -7.62 -2.39 -5.73
CA PHE A 48 -7.87 -3.39 -6.77
C PHE A 48 -6.82 -4.51 -6.75
N LEU A 49 -5.53 -4.18 -6.63
CA LEU A 49 -4.48 -5.18 -6.54
C LEU A 49 -4.57 -6.04 -5.28
N ALA A 50 -4.96 -5.46 -4.14
CA ALA A 50 -5.14 -6.19 -2.89
C ALA A 50 -6.27 -7.22 -3.03
N LEU A 51 -7.44 -6.79 -3.53
CA LEU A 51 -8.58 -7.67 -3.77
C LEU A 51 -8.27 -8.73 -4.83
N LEU A 52 -7.55 -8.36 -5.90
CA LEU A 52 -7.13 -9.31 -6.93
C LEU A 52 -6.20 -10.36 -6.34
N ALA A 53 -5.21 -9.95 -5.55
CA ALA A 53 -4.29 -10.86 -4.88
C ALA A 53 -5.07 -11.81 -3.95
N ASP A 54 -5.93 -11.28 -3.09
CA ASP A 54 -6.77 -12.05 -2.17
C ASP A 54 -7.59 -13.12 -2.91
N ILE A 55 -8.32 -12.74 -3.96
CA ILE A 55 -9.09 -13.68 -4.78
C ILE A 55 -8.18 -14.71 -5.45
N THR A 56 -7.06 -14.31 -6.03
CA THR A 56 -6.17 -15.24 -6.74
C THR A 56 -5.47 -16.25 -5.83
N LEU A 57 -5.21 -15.87 -4.58
CA LEU A 57 -4.48 -16.70 -3.62
C LEU A 57 -5.42 -17.60 -2.81
N THR A 58 -6.64 -17.14 -2.54
CA THR A 58 -7.65 -17.85 -1.75
C THR A 58 -8.48 -18.82 -2.57
N VAL A 59 -8.74 -18.54 -3.86
CA VAL A 59 -9.60 -19.40 -4.70
C VAL A 59 -8.88 -20.69 -5.12
N LYS A 60 -9.61 -21.81 -5.07
CA LYS A 60 -9.18 -23.12 -5.59
C LYS A 60 -8.68 -23.00 -7.04
N PRO A 61 -7.57 -23.67 -7.42
CA PRO A 61 -6.92 -24.79 -6.72
C PRO A 61 -5.74 -24.40 -5.83
N TYR A 62 -5.40 -23.11 -5.74
CA TYR A 62 -4.14 -22.68 -5.14
C TYR A 62 -4.19 -22.71 -3.61
N GLU A 63 -5.28 -22.22 -2.99
CA GLU A 63 -5.49 -22.18 -1.52
C GLU A 63 -4.18 -21.85 -0.77
N LEU A 64 -3.45 -20.84 -1.25
CA LEU A 64 -2.08 -20.57 -0.80
C LEU A 64 -2.07 -19.80 0.53
N TYR A 65 -3.16 -19.09 0.82
CA TYR A 65 -3.27 -18.16 1.91
C TYR A 65 -4.75 -17.90 2.27
N PHE A 66 -5.05 -17.65 3.56
CA PHE A 66 -6.37 -17.25 4.05
C PHE A 66 -6.30 -16.02 4.97
N THR A 67 -7.27 -15.13 4.78
CA THR A 67 -7.45 -13.83 5.45
C THR A 67 -8.52 -13.90 6.54
N ILE A 68 -8.21 -13.38 7.73
CA ILE A 68 -9.07 -13.13 8.92
C ILE A 68 -9.97 -14.31 9.35
N ASP A 69 -11.03 -14.64 8.60
CA ASP A 69 -11.81 -15.86 8.74
C ASP A 69 -12.50 -16.19 7.39
N HIS A 70 -12.32 -17.41 6.90
CA HIS A 70 -12.78 -17.85 5.57
C HIS A 70 -14.32 -17.89 5.45
N LYS A 71 -15.05 -17.91 6.57
CA LYS A 71 -16.49 -18.18 6.57
C LYS A 71 -17.39 -16.96 6.47
N THR A 72 -16.93 -15.78 6.89
CA THR A 72 -17.72 -14.55 6.88
C THR A 72 -16.84 -13.41 6.40
N HIS A 73 -17.11 -12.86 5.21
CA HIS A 73 -16.52 -11.57 4.82
C HIS A 73 -17.03 -10.50 5.80
N GLU A 74 -16.15 -10.11 6.71
CA GLU A 74 -16.48 -9.26 7.84
C GLU A 74 -16.11 -7.80 7.55
N LEU A 75 -16.67 -6.88 8.34
CA LEU A 75 -16.36 -5.46 8.20
C LEU A 75 -14.85 -5.19 8.25
N PHE A 76 -14.09 -5.98 9.02
CA PHE A 76 -12.64 -5.83 9.17
C PHE A 76 -11.86 -6.20 7.92
N ASP A 77 -12.36 -7.10 7.06
CA ASP A 77 -11.77 -7.34 5.73
C ASP A 77 -11.84 -6.07 4.87
N VAL A 78 -12.99 -5.37 4.92
CA VAL A 78 -13.19 -4.14 4.17
C VAL A 78 -12.26 -3.04 4.70
N VAL A 79 -12.13 -2.91 6.02
CA VAL A 79 -11.20 -1.94 6.64
C VAL A 79 -9.76 -2.27 6.26
N LEU A 80 -9.36 -3.54 6.29
CA LEU A 80 -8.02 -3.96 5.93
C LEU A 80 -7.72 -3.61 4.46
N HIS A 81 -8.57 -4.03 3.52
CA HIS A 81 -8.31 -3.89 2.08
C HIS A 81 -8.49 -2.46 1.55
N PHE A 82 -9.50 -1.73 2.03
CA PHE A 82 -9.84 -0.41 1.48
C PHE A 82 -9.17 0.75 2.22
N ILE A 83 -8.87 0.56 3.51
CA ILE A 83 -8.41 1.64 4.38
C ILE A 83 -6.95 1.44 4.78
N THR A 84 -6.58 0.24 5.22
CA THR A 84 -5.26 -0.01 5.82
C THR A 84 -4.20 -0.32 4.77
N TYR A 85 -4.45 -1.30 3.91
CA TYR A 85 -3.49 -1.79 2.92
C TYR A 85 -3.00 -0.71 1.93
N PRO A 86 -3.87 0.18 1.40
CA PRO A 86 -3.42 1.20 0.44
C PRO A 86 -2.53 2.29 1.06
N THR A 87 -2.46 2.40 2.39
CA THR A 87 -1.61 3.40 3.07
C THR A 87 -0.12 3.19 2.78
N LEU A 88 0.34 1.93 2.74
CA LEU A 88 1.75 1.63 2.52
C LEU A 88 2.21 2.02 1.10
N PRO A 89 1.54 1.59 0.01
CA PRO A 89 1.83 2.10 -1.33
C PRO A 89 1.74 3.64 -1.44
N TYR A 90 0.80 4.27 -0.73
CA TYR A 90 0.73 5.73 -0.66
C TYR A 90 2.02 6.33 -0.06
N PHE A 91 2.53 5.78 1.05
CA PHE A 91 3.79 6.23 1.65
C PHE A 91 4.98 6.06 0.71
N VAL A 92 5.04 4.93 0.01
CA VAL A 92 6.09 4.65 -0.99
C VAL A 92 6.06 5.72 -2.08
N VAL A 93 4.90 5.97 -2.68
CA VAL A 93 4.76 6.96 -3.77
C VAL A 93 5.04 8.38 -3.29
N ASN A 94 4.49 8.78 -2.12
CA ASN A 94 4.71 10.12 -1.58
C ASN A 94 6.19 10.38 -1.22
N SER A 95 6.89 9.35 -0.73
CA SER A 95 8.33 9.41 -0.45
C SER A 95 9.15 9.41 -1.73
N TYR A 96 8.77 8.61 -2.73
CA TYR A 96 9.43 8.57 -4.02
C TYR A 96 9.36 9.93 -4.73
N GLN A 97 8.19 10.57 -4.76
CA GLN A 97 8.04 11.90 -5.36
C GLN A 97 8.84 13.00 -4.65
N HIS A 98 9.20 12.80 -3.38
CA HIS A 98 10.03 13.72 -2.63
C HIS A 98 11.52 13.55 -2.91
N TYR A 99 12.02 12.33 -2.76
CA TYR A 99 13.45 12.04 -2.88
C TYR A 99 13.91 11.88 -4.32
N LYS A 100 12.98 11.56 -5.24
CA LYS A 100 13.20 11.24 -6.66
C LYS A 100 14.52 10.48 -6.87
N PRO A 101 14.68 9.29 -6.26
CA PRO A 101 15.93 8.56 -6.32
C PRO A 101 16.22 8.10 -7.76
N GLU A 102 17.42 8.40 -8.25
CA GLU A 102 17.86 8.04 -9.60
C GLU A 102 18.86 6.87 -9.57
N GLY A 103 18.91 6.08 -10.66
CA GLY A 103 19.84 4.97 -10.83
C GLY A 103 19.74 3.91 -9.72
N LEU A 104 20.88 3.55 -9.13
CA LEU A 104 20.98 2.53 -8.07
C LEU A 104 20.17 2.90 -6.82
N LYS A 105 20.01 4.19 -6.50
CA LYS A 105 19.24 4.63 -5.33
C LYS A 105 17.77 4.23 -5.42
N ARG A 106 17.23 4.13 -6.64
CA ARG A 106 15.85 3.67 -6.87
C ARG A 106 15.67 2.20 -6.49
N ILE A 107 16.67 1.37 -6.79
CA ILE A 107 16.65 -0.06 -6.45
C ILE A 107 16.70 -0.22 -4.92
N PHE A 108 17.64 0.46 -4.25
CA PHE A 108 17.72 0.45 -2.79
C PHE A 108 16.43 0.97 -2.13
N PHE A 109 15.81 2.01 -2.69
CA PHE A 109 14.54 2.52 -2.21
C PHE A 109 13.43 1.46 -2.30
N LEU A 110 13.30 0.78 -3.44
CA LEU A 110 12.32 -0.30 -3.61
C LEU A 110 12.58 -1.47 -2.67
N LEU A 111 13.84 -1.89 -2.52
CA LEU A 111 14.23 -2.97 -1.60
C LEU A 111 13.91 -2.61 -0.15
N PHE A 112 14.22 -1.39 0.29
CA PHE A 112 13.90 -0.91 1.63
C PHE A 112 12.40 -0.99 1.91
N TRP A 113 11.58 -0.47 1.01
CA TRP A 113 10.13 -0.52 1.16
C TRP A 113 9.56 -1.92 1.04
N GLY A 114 10.14 -2.78 0.20
CA GLY A 114 9.78 -4.20 0.11
C GLY A 114 10.05 -4.95 1.42
N VAL A 115 11.19 -4.68 2.07
CA VAL A 115 11.51 -5.26 3.39
C VAL A 115 10.53 -4.75 4.45
N ALA A 116 10.19 -3.45 4.43
CA ALA A 116 9.18 -2.89 5.32
C ALA A 116 7.80 -3.55 5.13
N ALA A 117 7.39 -3.79 3.88
CA ALA A 117 6.14 -4.46 3.55
C ALA A 117 6.09 -5.88 4.10
N ILE A 118 7.17 -6.65 3.93
CA ILE A 118 7.27 -7.99 4.50
C ILE A 118 7.26 -7.98 6.01
N ALA A 119 7.96 -7.05 6.64
CA ALA A 119 7.99 -6.97 8.10
C ALA A 119 6.56 -6.74 8.65
N LEU A 120 5.78 -5.90 7.98
CA LEU A 120 4.36 -5.67 8.31
C LEU A 120 3.51 -6.91 8.05
N GLU A 121 3.67 -7.57 6.90
CA GLU A 121 2.93 -8.81 6.60
C GLU A 121 3.26 -9.91 7.60
N TRP A 122 4.55 -10.13 7.88
CA TRP A 122 5.00 -11.11 8.85
C TRP A 122 4.45 -10.84 10.26
N THR A 123 4.40 -9.57 10.67
CA THR A 123 3.76 -9.18 11.94
C THR A 123 2.28 -9.53 11.90
N SER A 124 1.60 -9.25 10.80
CA SER A 124 0.17 -9.56 10.62
C SER A 124 -0.11 -11.07 10.64
N VAL A 125 0.83 -11.90 10.19
CA VAL A 125 0.77 -13.38 10.33
C VAL A 125 0.82 -13.80 11.80
N GLN A 126 1.63 -13.15 12.63
CA GLN A 126 1.71 -13.49 14.07
C GLN A 126 0.39 -13.20 14.80
N PHE A 127 -0.37 -12.20 14.35
CA PHE A 127 -1.68 -11.84 14.89
C PHE A 127 -2.84 -12.59 14.20
N HIS A 128 -2.56 -13.66 13.46
CA HIS A 128 -3.56 -14.50 12.78
C HIS A 128 -4.45 -13.76 11.76
N VAL A 129 -4.12 -12.51 11.41
CA VAL A 129 -4.75 -11.81 10.28
C VAL A 129 -4.45 -12.56 8.98
N PHE A 130 -3.23 -13.14 8.91
CA PHE A 130 -2.75 -13.91 7.77
C PHE A 130 -2.40 -15.36 8.17
N THR A 131 -3.11 -16.35 7.63
CA THR A 131 -2.76 -17.77 7.74
C THR A 131 -2.18 -18.32 6.43
N TYR A 132 -0.89 -18.66 6.43
CA TYR A 132 -0.23 -19.31 5.30
C TYR A 132 -0.46 -20.83 5.29
N THR A 133 -0.93 -21.35 4.17
CA THR A 133 -1.11 -22.80 3.91
C THR A 133 -0.10 -23.34 2.91
N GLY A 134 0.30 -22.52 1.94
CA GLY A 134 1.33 -22.85 0.94
C GLY A 134 2.14 -21.65 0.42
N TRP A 135 1.75 -20.43 0.81
CA TRP A 135 2.43 -19.20 0.44
C TRP A 135 3.74 -19.02 1.19
N LYS A 136 4.72 -18.40 0.52
CA LYS A 136 6.04 -18.09 1.10
C LYS A 136 6.24 -16.60 1.16
N LEU A 137 6.73 -16.12 2.30
CA LEU A 137 7.11 -14.73 2.53
C LEU A 137 8.07 -14.17 1.44
N SER A 138 8.96 -15.02 0.93
CA SER A 138 9.88 -14.64 -0.16
C SER A 138 9.15 -14.34 -1.47
N ILE A 139 8.00 -14.96 -1.74
CA ILE A 139 7.17 -14.68 -2.91
C ILE A 139 6.41 -13.36 -2.67
N SER A 140 5.89 -13.12 -1.45
CA SER A 140 5.33 -11.81 -1.07
C SER A 140 6.31 -10.68 -1.37
N PHE A 141 7.61 -10.88 -1.09
CA PHE A 141 8.64 -9.90 -1.41
C PHE A 141 8.61 -9.44 -2.85
N LEU A 142 8.66 -10.42 -3.76
CA LEU A 142 8.73 -10.16 -5.19
C LEU A 142 7.45 -9.48 -5.67
N VAL A 143 6.30 -9.90 -5.14
CA VAL A 143 5.01 -9.27 -5.42
C VAL A 143 5.01 -7.80 -4.97
N TYR A 144 5.43 -7.48 -3.75
CA TYR A 144 5.48 -6.09 -3.29
C TYR A 144 6.42 -5.23 -4.11
N LEU A 145 7.59 -5.74 -4.52
CA LEU A 145 8.50 -4.99 -5.39
C LEU A 145 7.84 -4.63 -6.72
N ILE A 146 7.09 -5.57 -7.31
CA ILE A 146 6.33 -5.34 -8.55
C ILE A 146 5.21 -4.32 -8.30
N VAL A 147 4.44 -4.48 -7.23
CA VAL A 147 3.34 -3.57 -6.86
C VAL A 147 3.86 -2.14 -6.65
N PHE A 148 4.94 -1.97 -5.90
CA PHE A 148 5.54 -0.65 -5.66
C PHE A 148 6.13 -0.05 -6.93
N ALA A 149 6.79 -0.85 -7.77
CA ALA A 149 7.29 -0.38 -9.06
C ALA A 149 6.13 0.08 -9.96
N ALA A 150 5.03 -0.68 -10.01
CA ALA A 150 3.84 -0.33 -10.78
C ALA A 150 3.14 0.93 -10.25
N ALA A 151 2.99 1.05 -8.92
CA ALA A 151 2.40 2.22 -8.28
C ALA A 151 3.23 3.49 -8.53
N ILE A 152 4.55 3.41 -8.41
CA ILE A 152 5.46 4.53 -8.74
C ILE A 152 5.32 4.92 -10.21
N TRP A 153 5.38 3.95 -11.12
CA TRP A 153 5.25 4.20 -12.55
C TRP A 153 3.91 4.86 -12.90
N LEU A 154 2.81 4.37 -12.32
CA LEU A 154 1.49 4.95 -12.49
C LEU A 154 1.43 6.38 -11.95
N SER A 155 2.07 6.64 -10.80
CA SER A 155 2.13 7.99 -10.22
C SER A 155 2.86 8.96 -11.14
N ASP A 156 4.01 8.56 -11.70
CA ASP A 156 4.79 9.36 -12.63
C ASP A 156 4.00 9.62 -13.93
N PHE A 157 3.24 8.64 -14.40
CA PHE A 157 2.37 8.79 -15.57
C PHE A 157 1.25 9.80 -15.32
N VAL A 158 0.59 9.74 -14.16
CA VAL A 158 -0.48 10.67 -13.80
C VAL A 158 0.08 12.07 -13.58
N GLU A 159 1.20 12.21 -12.87
CA GLU A 159 1.81 13.52 -12.58
C GLU A 159 2.29 14.24 -13.84
N LYS A 160 2.72 13.51 -14.87
CA LYS A 160 3.03 14.09 -16.19
C LYS A 160 1.83 14.80 -16.83
N LYS A 161 0.60 14.29 -16.61
CA LYS A 161 -0.63 14.88 -17.15
C LYS A 161 -1.29 15.87 -16.19
N TYR A 162 -1.20 15.60 -14.89
CA TYR A 162 -1.83 16.35 -13.81
C TYR A 162 -0.80 16.67 -12.71
N PRO A 163 0.09 17.66 -12.94
CA PRO A 163 1.15 17.97 -11.99
C PRO A 163 0.56 18.51 -10.68
N SER A 164 1.08 18.02 -9.56
CA SER A 164 0.69 18.55 -8.25
C SER A 164 1.19 19.98 -8.05
N LYS A 165 0.47 20.77 -7.24
CA LYS A 165 0.89 22.15 -6.90
C LYS A 165 2.32 22.21 -6.33
N TRP A 166 2.72 21.17 -5.59
CA TRP A 166 4.06 21.04 -5.04
C TRP A 166 5.12 20.87 -6.14
N ASN A 167 4.89 19.95 -7.09
CA ASN A 167 5.79 19.74 -8.21
C ASN A 167 5.86 20.97 -9.13
N SER A 168 4.74 21.66 -9.38
CA SER A 168 4.74 22.91 -10.16
C SER A 168 5.61 23.99 -9.52
N LYS A 169 5.56 24.13 -8.19
CA LYS A 169 6.41 25.08 -7.45
C LYS A 169 7.89 24.70 -7.54
N ALA A 170 8.22 23.41 -7.38
CA ALA A 170 9.60 22.91 -7.51
C ALA A 170 10.16 23.10 -8.92
N LEU A 171 9.35 22.87 -9.97
CA LEU A 171 9.71 23.09 -11.37
C LEU A 171 9.98 24.57 -11.66
N ASN A 172 9.14 25.46 -11.13
CA ASN A 172 9.31 26.91 -11.30
C ASN A 172 10.57 27.43 -10.58
N MET A 173 10.89 26.91 -9.39
CA MET A 173 12.13 27.26 -8.68
C MET A 173 13.38 26.79 -9.44
N LYS A 174 13.37 25.59 -10.04
CA LYS A 174 14.48 25.12 -10.89
C LYS A 174 14.64 25.98 -12.15
N LYS A 175 13.55 26.40 -12.79
CA LYS A 175 13.61 27.27 -13.99
C LYS A 175 14.13 28.67 -13.68
N GLY A 176 13.74 29.28 -12.55
CA GLY A 176 14.22 30.62 -12.16
C GLY A 176 15.71 30.67 -11.80
N SER A 177 16.29 29.55 -11.33
CA SER A 177 17.72 29.41 -11.05
C SER A 177 18.58 29.16 -12.30
N ALA A 178 18.00 28.72 -13.41
CA ALA A 178 18.72 28.49 -14.67
C ALA A 178 18.72 29.72 -15.59
N SER A 179 17.99 30.78 -15.22
CA SER A 179 17.89 32.05 -15.95
C SER A 179 18.68 33.21 -15.30
N GLN A 180 19.54 32.90 -14.33
CA GLN A 180 20.55 33.79 -13.75
C GLN A 180 21.93 33.21 -14.00
#